data_AF-A0A2D1IKP2-F1
#
_entry.id   AF-A0A2D1IKP2-F1
#
_cell.length_a   1.000
_cell.length_b   1.000
_cell.length_c   1.000
_cell.angle_alpha   90.00
_cell.angle_beta   90.00
_cell.angle_gamma   90.00
#
_symmetry.space_group_name_H-M   'P 1'
#
loop_
_entity.id
_entity.type
_entity.pdbx_description
1 polymer ?
#
loop_
_entity_poly.entity_id
_entity_poly.type
_entity_poly.pdbx_seq_one_letter_code
_entity_poly.pdbx_strand_id
1 'polypeptide(L)'
;MNSKVIPPQLPQLREPNQTLSVLHGIYAGLLVFSGIAFLYLEYQQRTASTLSLGLVILLLLVLIYFNIQAALKVKKGQGEGRTLSRIMAVLMLFSFPVGTVLGAIALWKSSEKQWEA
;
A
#
# COMPACT_ATOMS: atom_id res chain seq x y z
N MET A 1 6.22 -59.87 6.54
CA MET A 1 6.80 -58.51 6.75
C MET A 1 5.79 -57.51 6.20
N ASN A 2 5.08 -56.77 7.06
CA ASN A 2 4.16 -55.72 6.60
C ASN A 2 4.97 -54.46 6.27
N SER A 3 5.21 -54.19 4.98
CA SER A 3 5.77 -52.90 4.57
C SER A 3 4.70 -51.82 4.77
N LYS A 4 4.88 -50.95 5.76
CA LYS A 4 4.11 -49.70 5.85
C LYS A 4 4.37 -48.91 4.57
N VAL A 5 3.38 -48.88 3.68
CA VAL A 5 3.34 -47.94 2.56
C VAL A 5 3.12 -46.56 3.17
N ILE A 6 4.18 -45.74 3.22
CA ILE A 6 4.07 -44.34 3.66
C ILE A 6 3.46 -43.58 2.47
N PRO A 7 2.29 -42.93 2.62
CA PRO A 7 1.71 -42.17 1.54
C PRO A 7 2.65 -41.02 1.15
N PRO A 8 2.76 -40.68 -0.15
CA PRO A 8 3.56 -39.56 -0.61
C PRO A 8 3.07 -38.28 0.08
N GLN A 9 3.97 -37.62 0.81
CA GLN A 9 3.67 -36.30 1.37
C GLN A 9 3.54 -35.32 0.21
N LEU A 10 2.34 -34.81 -0.01
CA LEU A 10 2.12 -33.70 -0.93
C LEU A 10 3.03 -32.54 -0.51
N PRO A 11 3.73 -31.88 -1.44
CA PRO A 11 4.45 -30.65 -1.12
C PRO A 11 3.46 -29.71 -0.43
N GLN A 12 3.72 -29.34 0.82
CA GLN A 12 2.94 -28.28 1.44
C GLN A 12 3.22 -27.01 0.63
N LEU A 13 2.29 -26.65 -0.25
CA LEU A 13 2.24 -25.38 -0.99
C LEU A 13 1.92 -24.25 0.00
N ARG A 14 2.76 -24.09 1.02
CA ARG A 14 2.68 -22.97 1.94
C ARG A 14 3.45 -21.83 1.28
N GLU A 15 2.72 -20.92 0.66
CA GLU A 15 3.29 -19.71 0.08
C GLU A 15 4.07 -18.95 1.18
N PRO A 16 5.41 -18.84 1.06
CA PRO A 16 6.20 -18.16 2.08
C PRO A 16 5.78 -16.69 2.18
N ASN A 17 5.71 -16.17 3.42
CA ASN A 17 5.45 -14.75 3.72
C ASN A 17 4.12 -14.18 3.16
N GLN A 18 3.06 -14.99 3.13
CA GLN A 18 1.73 -14.57 2.66
C GLN A 18 1.23 -13.29 3.34
N THR A 19 1.47 -13.11 4.65
CA THR A 19 1.10 -11.88 5.38
C THR A 19 1.77 -10.63 4.80
N LEU A 20 3.07 -10.66 4.52
CA LEU A 20 3.78 -9.53 3.93
C LEU A 20 3.28 -9.23 2.52
N SER A 21 2.98 -10.27 1.74
CA SER A 21 2.39 -10.10 0.42
C SER A 21 1.04 -9.39 0.49
N VAL A 22 0.18 -9.77 1.44
CA VAL A 22 -1.13 -9.14 1.65
C VAL A 22 -0.97 -7.69 2.09
N LEU A 23 -0.05 -7.39 3.02
CA LEU A 23 0.20 -6.03 3.50
C LEU A 23 0.60 -5.08 2.37
N HIS A 24 1.55 -5.49 1.53
CA HIS A 24 1.96 -4.69 0.37
C HIS A 24 0.84 -4.53 -0.65
N GLY A 25 0.01 -5.57 -0.85
CA GLY A 25 -1.18 -5.50 -1.71
C GLY A 25 -2.22 -4.50 -1.20
N ILE A 26 -2.55 -4.54 0.09
CA ILE A 26 -3.46 -3.58 0.74
C ILE A 26 -2.92 -2.16 0.57
N TYR A 27 -1.63 -1.96 0.85
CA TYR A 27 -1.03 -0.64 0.77
C TYR A 27 -1.00 -0.08 -0.66
N ALA A 28 -0.69 -0.91 -1.66
CA ALA A 28 -0.81 -0.52 -3.07
C ALA A 28 -2.25 -0.12 -3.43
N GLY A 29 -3.25 -0.87 -2.95
CA GLY A 29 -4.66 -0.53 -3.11
C GLY A 29 -5.02 0.82 -2.48
N LEU A 30 -4.54 1.10 -1.26
CA LEU A 30 -4.73 2.39 -0.59
C LEU A 30 -4.10 3.54 -1.38
N LEU A 31 -2.88 3.36 -1.89
CA LEU A 31 -2.22 4.38 -2.73
C LEU A 31 -3.01 4.67 -4.01
N VAL A 32 -3.56 3.65 -4.68
CA VAL A 32 -4.40 3.82 -5.87
C VAL A 32 -5.67 4.61 -5.51
N PHE A 33 -6.36 4.21 -4.44
CA PHE A 33 -7.57 4.90 -3.99
C PHE A 33 -7.29 6.36 -3.62
N SER A 34 -6.25 6.62 -2.82
CA SER A 34 -5.82 7.97 -2.45
C SER A 34 -5.40 8.79 -3.67
N GLY A 35 -4.73 8.18 -4.65
CA GLY A 35 -4.37 8.84 -5.90
C GLY A 35 -5.61 9.28 -6.69
N ILE A 36 -6.62 8.43 -6.83
CA ILE A 36 -7.89 8.78 -7.50
C ILE A 36 -8.60 9.91 -6.76
N ALA A 37 -8.71 9.82 -5.43
CA ALA A 37 -9.33 10.86 -4.62
C ALA A 37 -8.59 12.21 -4.76
N PHE A 38 -7.26 12.18 -4.72
CA PHE A 38 -6.42 13.37 -4.91
C PHE A 38 -6.64 13.99 -6.30
N LEU A 39 -6.62 13.19 -7.37
CA LEU A 39 -6.88 13.68 -8.73
C LEU A 39 -8.27 14.28 -8.88
N TYR A 40 -9.28 13.67 -8.26
CA TYR A 40 -10.64 14.20 -8.27
C TYR A 40 -10.72 15.56 -7.56
N LEU A 41 -10.10 15.70 -6.39
CA LEU A 41 -10.08 16.95 -5.64
C LEU A 41 -9.29 18.04 -6.39
N GLU A 42 -8.14 17.69 -6.94
CA GLU A 42 -7.31 18.63 -7.69
C GLU A 42 -7.99 19.07 -9.00
N TYR A 43 -8.73 18.18 -9.67
CA TYR A 43 -9.55 18.54 -10.83
C TYR A 43 -10.61 19.60 -10.48
N GLN A 44 -11.22 19.51 -9.29
CA GLN A 44 -12.22 20.46 -8.82
C GLN A 44 -11.60 21.80 -8.39
N GLN A 45 -10.48 21.78 -7.66
CA GLN A 45 -9.93 22.98 -7.03
C GLN A 45 -8.86 23.69 -7.89
N ARG A 46 -8.21 22.98 -8.82
CA ARG A 46 -7.14 23.47 -9.72
C ARG A 46 -6.07 24.30 -9.00
N THR A 47 -5.53 23.75 -7.92
CA THR A 47 -4.60 24.44 -7.01
C THR A 47 -3.14 24.19 -7.33
N ALA A 48 -2.82 23.02 -7.88
CA ALA A 48 -1.46 22.58 -8.13
C ALA A 48 -0.99 22.99 -9.54
N SER A 49 0.30 23.32 -9.65
CA SER A 49 0.93 23.47 -10.96
C SER A 49 1.00 22.12 -11.69
N THR A 50 0.97 22.12 -13.02
CA THR A 50 1.07 20.90 -13.84
C THR A 50 2.33 20.09 -13.52
N LEU A 51 3.46 20.78 -13.26
CA LEU A 51 4.72 20.12 -12.88
C LEU A 51 4.59 19.41 -11.54
N SER A 52 4.06 20.09 -10.52
CA SER A 52 3.83 19.51 -9.19
C SER A 52 2.90 18.30 -9.25
N LEU A 53 1.80 18.43 -10.00
CA LEU A 53 0.85 17.34 -10.22
C LEU A 53 1.52 16.13 -10.89
N GLY A 54 2.31 16.37 -11.94
CA GLY A 54 3.07 15.33 -12.64
C GLY A 54 4.05 14.60 -11.72
N LEU A 55 4.77 15.32 -10.85
CA LEU A 55 5.70 14.73 -9.88
C LEU A 55 4.99 13.88 -8.83
N VAL A 56 3.84 14.33 -8.31
CA VAL A 56 3.05 13.56 -7.34
C VAL A 56 2.52 12.28 -7.97
N ILE A 57 1.97 12.34 -9.19
CA ILE A 57 1.50 11.16 -9.91
C ILE A 57 2.65 10.17 -10.16
N LEU A 58 3.80 10.66 -10.61
CA LEU A 58 4.98 9.83 -10.85
C LEU A 58 5.43 9.13 -9.57
N LEU A 59 5.51 9.87 -8.45
CA LEU A 59 5.87 9.31 -7.16
C LEU A 59 4.88 8.22 -6.70
N LEU A 60 3.58 8.46 -6.85
CA LEU A 60 2.55 7.47 -6.52
C LEU A 60 2.71 6.19 -7.35
N LEU A 61 2.90 6.32 -8.67
CA LEU A 61 3.11 5.18 -9.56
C LEU A 61 4.34 4.36 -9.16
N VAL A 62 5.46 5.03 -8.81
CA VAL A 62 6.68 4.39 -8.33
C VAL A 62 6.42 3.60 -7.03
N LEU A 63 5.72 4.20 -6.07
CA LEU A 63 5.39 3.56 -4.80
C LEU A 63 4.43 2.36 -4.97
N ILE A 64 3.43 2.49 -5.84
CA ILE A 64 2.51 1.39 -6.17
C ILE A 64 3.28 0.23 -6.82
N TYR A 65 4.10 0.53 -7.82
CA TYR A 65 4.90 -0.46 -8.52
C TYR A 65 5.80 -1.25 -7.56
N PHE A 66 6.54 -0.56 -6.70
CA PHE A 66 7.44 -1.23 -5.75
C PHE A 66 6.70 -2.03 -4.68
N ASN A 67 5.50 -1.61 -4.24
CA ASN A 67 4.68 -2.43 -3.35
C ASN A 67 4.17 -3.70 -4.05
N ILE A 68 3.74 -3.61 -5.32
CA ILE A 68 3.34 -4.80 -6.08
C ILE A 68 4.54 -5.75 -6.25
N GLN A 69 5.72 -5.23 -6.58
CA GLN A 69 6.93 -6.04 -6.70
C GLN A 69 7.34 -6.68 -5.36
N ALA A 70 7.27 -5.92 -4.26
CA ALA A 70 7.51 -6.46 -2.92
C ALA A 70 6.54 -7.61 -2.63
N ALA A 71 5.24 -7.43 -2.89
CA ALA A 71 4.22 -8.46 -2.69
C ALA A 71 4.53 -9.75 -3.45
N LEU A 72 4.86 -9.64 -4.74
CA LEU A 72 5.18 -10.79 -5.59
C LEU A 72 6.47 -11.49 -5.16
N LYS A 73 7.52 -10.73 -4.82
CA LYS A 73 8.82 -11.30 -4.44
C LYS A 73 8.81 -11.94 -3.06
N VAL A 74 8.11 -11.36 -2.07
CA VAL A 74 8.02 -11.97 -0.73
C VAL A 74 7.18 -13.25 -0.74
N LYS A 75 6.11 -13.28 -1.55
CA LYS A 75 5.27 -14.46 -1.79
C LYS A 75 6.08 -15.64 -2.36
N LYS A 76 7.08 -15.35 -3.19
CA LYS A 76 8.02 -16.34 -3.75
C LYS A 76 9.20 -16.69 -2.82
N GLY A 77 9.27 -16.08 -1.63
CA GLY A 77 10.36 -16.32 -0.68
C GLY A 77 11.73 -15.81 -1.12
N GLN A 78 11.79 -14.87 -2.07
CA GLN A 78 13.05 -14.37 -2.63
C GLN A 78 13.78 -13.44 -1.66
N GLY A 79 15.10 -13.61 -1.52
CA GLY A 79 15.93 -12.77 -0.64
C GLY A 79 15.87 -11.28 -0.97
N GLU A 80 15.85 -10.93 -2.25
CA GLU A 80 15.64 -9.53 -2.70
C GLU A 80 14.28 -8.97 -2.27
N GLY A 81 13.24 -9.81 -2.26
CA GLY A 81 11.91 -9.44 -1.81
C GLY A 81 11.89 -9.01 -0.35
N ARG A 82 12.73 -9.64 0.50
CA ARG A 82 12.89 -9.27 1.90
C ARG A 82 13.50 -7.87 2.05
N THR A 83 14.55 -7.54 1.29
CA THR A 83 15.17 -6.22 1.35
C THR A 83 14.22 -5.13 0.83
N LEU A 84 13.60 -5.36 -0.33
CA LEU A 84 12.63 -4.44 -0.90
C LEU A 84 11.44 -4.22 0.05
N SER A 85 10.90 -5.28 0.65
CA SER A 85 9.81 -5.20 1.63
C SER A 85 10.17 -4.34 2.83
N ARG A 86 11.40 -4.44 3.35
CA ARG A 86 11.87 -3.59 4.47
C ARG A 86 11.96 -2.12 4.09
N ILE A 87 12.51 -1.81 2.93
CA ILE A 87 12.58 -0.42 2.42
C ILE A 87 11.17 0.14 2.28
N MET A 88 10.27 -0.60 1.63
CA MET A 88 8.89 -0.18 1.44
C MET A 88 8.15 -0.04 2.77
N ALA A 89 8.36 -0.93 3.74
CA ALA A 89 7.76 -0.83 5.06
C ALA A 89 8.19 0.46 5.79
N VAL A 90 9.44 0.88 5.67
CA VAL A 90 9.90 2.18 6.22
C VAL A 90 9.22 3.34 5.51
N LEU A 91 9.09 3.31 4.19
CA LEU A 91 8.36 4.34 3.43
C LEU A 91 6.86 4.38 3.78
N MET A 92 6.26 3.22 4.04
CA MET A 92 4.88 3.10 4.51
C MET A 92 4.69 3.76 5.88
N LEU A 93 5.68 3.70 6.79
CA LEU A 93 5.62 4.38 8.08
C LEU A 93 5.57 5.90 7.94
N PHE A 94 6.25 6.49 6.95
CA PHE A 94 6.15 7.93 6.68
C PHE A 94 4.80 8.34 6.08
N SER A 95 4.03 7.38 5.59
CA SER A 95 2.71 7.58 5.03
C SER A 95 1.60 7.41 6.08
N PHE A 96 1.99 7.25 7.34
CA PHE A 96 1.13 7.02 8.48
C PHE A 96 0.70 8.32 9.17
N PRO A 97 -0.59 8.51 9.50
CA PRO A 97 -1.80 7.98 8.88
C PRO A 97 -2.55 9.13 8.17
N VAL A 98 -2.54 9.13 6.84
CA VAL A 98 -3.25 10.13 6.02
C VAL A 98 -4.74 10.21 6.40
N GLY A 99 -5.40 9.07 6.64
CA GLY A 99 -6.80 9.03 7.06
C GLY A 99 -7.06 9.64 8.44
N THR A 100 -6.11 9.57 9.37
CA THR A 100 -6.23 10.22 10.69
C THR A 100 -6.09 11.72 10.56
N VAL A 101 -5.16 12.21 9.74
CA VAL A 101 -5.00 13.65 9.49
C VAL A 101 -6.24 14.20 8.78
N LEU A 102 -6.71 13.53 7.73
CA LEU A 102 -7.93 13.92 7.01
C LEU A 102 -9.17 13.85 7.91
N GLY A 103 -9.31 12.80 8.72
CA GLY A 103 -10.40 12.67 9.69
C GLY A 103 -10.36 13.76 10.76
N ALA A 104 -9.18 14.11 11.28
CA ALA A 104 -9.01 15.20 12.22
C ALA A 104 -9.39 16.56 11.60
N ILE A 105 -8.99 16.82 10.34
CA ILE A 105 -9.38 18.02 9.59
C ILE A 105 -10.89 18.05 9.37
N ALA A 106 -11.48 16.93 8.95
CA ALA A 106 -12.92 16.83 8.74
C ALA A 106 -13.70 17.10 10.04
N LEU A 107 -13.29 16.49 11.16
CA LEU A 107 -13.88 16.73 12.49
C LEU A 107 -13.72 18.18 12.95
N TRP A 108 -12.58 18.80 12.66
CA TRP A 108 -12.35 20.20 12.98
C TRP A 108 -13.25 21.12 12.15
N LYS A 109 -13.35 20.91 10.83
CA LYS A 109 -14.24 21.68 9.95
C LYS A 109 -15.73 21.44 10.23
N SER A 110 -16.10 20.26 10.71
CA SER A 110 -17.48 19.94 11.11
C SER A 110 -17.83 20.40 12.53
N SER A 111 -16.95 21.13 13.22
CA SER A 111 -17.24 21.73 14.53
C SER A 111 -18.17 22.93 14.37
N GLU A 112 -19.05 23.17 15.35
CA GLU A 112 -19.99 24.31 15.36
C GLU A 112 -19.31 25.66 15.09
N LYS A 113 -18.04 25.82 15.50
CA LYS A 113 -17.25 27.05 15.25
C LYS A 113 -16.85 27.29 13.79
N GLN A 114 -16.82 26.25 12.96
CA GLN A 114 -16.37 26.28 11.56
C GLN A 114 -17.50 25.97 10.57
N TRP A 115 -18.65 25.52 11.09
CA TRP A 115 -19.78 25.06 10.29
C TRP A 115 -20.48 26.18 9.51
N GLU A 116 -20.52 27.39 10.06
CA GLU A 116 -21.16 28.58 9.45
C GLU A 116 -20.18 29.74 9.18
N ALA A 117 -18.87 29.52 9.37
CA ALA A 117 -17.83 30.54 9.24
C ALA A 117 -17.36 30.75 7.79
#